data_AF-A0A9J6QQP9-F1
#
_entry.id   AF-A0A9J6QQP9-F1
#
_cell.length_a   1.000
_cell.length_b   1.000
_cell.length_c   1.000
_cell.angle_alpha   90.00
_cell.angle_beta   90.00
_cell.angle_gamma   90.00
#
_symmetry.space_group_name_H-M   'P 1'
#
loop_
_entity.id
_entity.type
_entity.pdbx_description
1 polymer ?
#
loop_
_entity_poly.entity_id
_entity_poly.type
_entity_poly.pdbx_seq_one_letter_code
_entity_poly.pdbx_strand_id
1 'polypeptide(L)'
;MKEINIGKMIITKRKEKGITQDELAAYMGVSKASVSKWETGQSYPDITFLPQLAAYFNISIDDLMGYTPQMTKEEIKNQYHRLADQFSSRPFDETYSACSQIVRKYYCCFPLLLQMAVLYINHSMLAPQGKQKEVLEEALALCSRVKEESGDVFLSKDAAMVEAAAHMMMGQPQEVLHLFGETLRPIPQETECMAQAYLMMGKTDQGREALQAAIYQHLIALEGNMAQLLTLPDQSPERLDEILSRLLGVAELFELERLHPNVMAQSALTAAHTFCGLENREKALQMLELYVKVCEHFAPFTLHGDAFFDSIDPWLADFDLGNQAPRSEEVIKKSLIQNIEQNPALSILTDTPEFQTIVTKLKAILGGN
;
A
#
# COMPACT_ATOMS: atom_id res chain seq x y z
N MET A 1 20.88 2.00 -16.05
CA MET A 1 20.91 0.61 -15.50
C MET A 1 21.66 0.65 -14.18
N LYS A 2 21.35 -0.18 -13.16
CA LYS A 2 22.45 -0.66 -12.29
C LYS A 2 23.24 -1.51 -13.28
N GLU A 3 24.34 -0.98 -13.81
CA GLU A 3 25.08 -1.63 -14.90
C GLU A 3 25.44 -3.06 -14.48
N ILE A 4 25.31 -4.02 -15.40
CA ILE A 4 25.84 -5.37 -15.22
C ILE A 4 27.32 -5.22 -14.87
N ASN A 5 27.68 -5.54 -13.63
CA ASN A 5 29.01 -5.22 -13.10
C ASN A 5 29.84 -6.48 -12.85
N ILE A 6 29.83 -7.35 -13.85
CA ILE A 6 30.56 -8.62 -13.82
C ILE A 6 32.07 -8.40 -13.66
N GLY A 7 32.64 -7.34 -14.24
CA GLY A 7 34.05 -7.01 -14.08
C GLY A 7 34.43 -6.76 -12.62
N LYS A 8 33.66 -5.93 -11.91
CA LYS A 8 33.86 -5.68 -10.48
C LYS A 8 33.62 -6.93 -9.65
N MET A 9 32.64 -7.76 -10.01
CA MET A 9 32.36 -9.00 -9.29
C MET A 9 33.52 -10.00 -9.44
N ILE A 10 34.03 -10.19 -10.66
CA ILE A 10 35.20 -11.03 -10.93
C ILE A 10 36.40 -10.53 -10.11
N ILE A 11 36.71 -9.23 -10.13
CA ILE A 11 37.81 -8.67 -9.32
C ILE A 11 37.61 -9.00 -7.83
N THR A 12 36.41 -8.74 -7.32
CA THR A 12 36.09 -8.86 -5.89
C THR A 12 36.23 -10.32 -5.46
N LYS A 13 35.59 -11.24 -6.17
CA LYS A 13 35.62 -12.68 -5.86
C LYS A 13 37.01 -13.29 -6.05
N ARG A 14 37.76 -12.83 -7.06
CA ARG A 14 39.15 -13.25 -7.26
C ARG A 14 40.02 -12.85 -6.07
N LYS A 15 39.88 -11.61 -5.59
CA LYS A 15 40.61 -11.10 -4.42
C LYS A 15 40.20 -11.80 -3.12
N GLU A 16 38.90 -12.04 -2.91
CA GLU A 16 38.39 -12.82 -1.77
C GLU A 16 38.98 -14.24 -1.73
N LYS A 17 39.16 -14.86 -2.89
CA LYS A 17 39.76 -16.19 -3.04
C LYS A 17 41.30 -16.17 -3.00
N GLY A 18 41.92 -15.00 -2.96
CA GLY A 18 43.37 -14.83 -2.85
C GLY A 18 44.18 -15.18 -4.10
N ILE A 19 43.57 -15.28 -5.28
CA ILE A 19 44.24 -15.72 -6.52
C ILE A 19 44.60 -14.54 -7.44
N THR A 20 45.53 -14.76 -8.35
CA THR A 20 45.97 -13.83 -9.40
C THR A 20 45.12 -13.94 -10.67
N GLN A 21 45.22 -12.94 -11.55
CA GLN A 21 44.57 -12.99 -12.87
C GLN A 21 45.10 -14.15 -13.73
N ASP A 22 46.38 -14.51 -13.57
CA ASP A 22 47.00 -15.62 -14.30
C ASP A 22 46.41 -16.97 -13.85
N GLU A 23 46.22 -17.17 -12.55
CA GLU A 23 45.61 -18.39 -12.02
C GLU A 23 44.15 -18.55 -12.44
N LEU A 24 43.38 -17.46 -12.44
CA LEU A 24 42.01 -17.47 -12.95
C LEU A 24 41.98 -17.75 -14.45
N ALA A 25 42.88 -17.13 -15.23
CA ALA A 25 42.98 -17.35 -16.66
C ALA A 25 43.34 -18.80 -17.01
N ALA A 26 44.28 -19.40 -16.27
CA ALA A 26 44.67 -20.79 -16.41
C ALA A 26 43.51 -21.75 -16.11
N TYR A 27 42.74 -21.49 -15.05
CA TYR A 27 41.55 -22.29 -14.72
C TYR A 27 40.48 -22.19 -15.81
N MET A 28 40.31 -20.99 -16.39
CA MET A 28 39.30 -20.73 -17.44
C MET A 28 39.75 -21.07 -18.85
N GLY A 29 41.00 -21.51 -19.05
CA GLY A 29 41.53 -21.81 -20.38
C GLY A 29 41.60 -20.58 -21.29
N VAL A 30 41.78 -19.39 -20.73
CA VAL A 30 41.88 -18.13 -21.46
C VAL A 30 43.20 -17.42 -21.19
N SER A 31 43.48 -16.34 -21.91
CA SER A 31 44.65 -15.51 -21.65
C SER A 31 44.45 -14.62 -20.42
N LYS A 32 45.54 -14.28 -19.70
CA LYS A 32 45.53 -13.25 -18.64
C LYS A 32 44.93 -11.93 -19.13
N ALA A 33 45.23 -11.56 -20.38
CA ALA A 33 44.71 -10.34 -21.01
C ALA A 33 43.18 -10.38 -21.12
N SER A 34 42.58 -11.56 -21.36
CA SER A 34 41.12 -11.74 -21.37
C SER A 34 40.54 -11.44 -19.98
N VAL A 35 41.11 -12.03 -18.92
CA VAL A 35 40.68 -11.76 -17.53
C VAL A 35 40.85 -10.29 -17.17
N SER A 36 41.98 -9.67 -17.52
CA SER A 36 42.19 -8.23 -17.28
C SER A 36 41.17 -7.36 -18.00
N LYS A 37 40.77 -7.70 -19.24
CA LYS A 37 39.74 -6.97 -19.98
C LYS A 37 38.35 -7.14 -19.35
N TRP A 38 38.03 -8.32 -18.83
CA TRP A 38 36.81 -8.56 -18.07
C TRP A 38 36.77 -7.71 -16.81
N GLU A 39 37.83 -7.76 -16.01
CA GLU A 39 37.96 -7.03 -14.75
C GLU A 39 37.89 -5.51 -14.94
N THR A 40 38.43 -4.99 -16.04
CA THR A 40 38.44 -3.55 -16.36
C THR A 40 37.22 -3.06 -17.15
N GLY A 41 36.27 -3.94 -17.46
CA GLY A 41 35.07 -3.60 -18.24
C GLY A 41 35.33 -3.32 -19.72
N GLN A 42 36.52 -3.65 -20.24
CA GLN A 42 36.85 -3.49 -21.67
C GLN A 42 36.17 -4.53 -22.56
N SER A 43 35.82 -5.70 -22.00
CA SER A 43 35.00 -6.72 -22.66
C SER A 43 34.26 -7.56 -21.63
N TYR A 44 33.21 -8.25 -22.04
CA TYR A 44 32.54 -9.24 -21.19
C TYR A 44 33.12 -10.65 -21.41
N PRO A 45 33.09 -11.52 -20.39
CA PRO A 45 33.22 -12.96 -20.63
C PRO A 45 32.13 -13.42 -21.61
N ASP A 46 32.46 -14.37 -22.48
CA ASP A 46 31.45 -15.02 -23.31
C ASP A 46 30.40 -15.70 -22.40
N ILE A 47 29.14 -15.77 -22.86
CA ILE A 47 28.04 -16.36 -22.10
C ILE A 47 28.35 -17.79 -21.62
N THR A 48 29.16 -18.52 -22.39
CA THR A 48 29.60 -19.89 -22.06
C THR A 48 30.55 -19.96 -20.86
N PHE A 49 31.24 -18.86 -20.51
CA PHE A 49 32.11 -18.80 -19.32
C PHE A 49 31.34 -18.46 -18.04
N LEU A 50 30.11 -17.92 -18.12
CA LEU A 50 29.37 -17.50 -16.92
C LEU A 50 29.10 -18.65 -15.93
N PRO A 51 28.63 -19.85 -16.36
CA PRO A 51 28.42 -20.95 -15.44
C PRO A 51 29.73 -21.41 -14.78
N GLN A 52 30.84 -21.39 -15.52
CA GLN A 52 32.15 -21.81 -15.00
C GLN A 52 32.72 -20.79 -14.01
N LEU A 53 32.61 -19.50 -14.30
CA LEU A 53 32.99 -18.43 -13.38
C LEU A 53 32.15 -18.46 -12.10
N ALA A 54 30.83 -18.63 -12.23
CA ALA A 54 29.91 -18.73 -11.10
C ALA A 54 30.25 -19.94 -10.21
N ALA A 55 30.45 -21.12 -10.81
CA ALA A 55 30.87 -22.33 -10.09
C ALA A 55 32.24 -22.16 -9.43
N TYR A 56 33.20 -21.54 -10.13
CA TYR A 56 34.53 -21.31 -9.58
C TYR A 56 34.51 -20.40 -8.35
N PHE A 57 33.70 -19.35 -8.35
CA PHE A 57 33.57 -18.44 -7.20
C PHE A 57 32.53 -18.88 -6.17
N ASN A 58 31.83 -20.00 -6.41
CA ASN A 58 30.76 -20.53 -5.56
C ASN A 58 29.63 -19.50 -5.33
N ILE A 59 29.16 -18.89 -6.42
CA ILE A 59 28.04 -17.93 -6.45
C ILE A 59 27.08 -18.27 -7.59
N SER A 60 25.90 -17.65 -7.61
CA SER A 60 24.99 -17.78 -8.75
C SER A 60 25.45 -16.96 -9.96
N ILE A 61 24.90 -17.23 -11.15
CA ILE A 61 25.15 -16.40 -12.34
C ILE A 61 24.60 -14.98 -12.14
N ASP A 62 23.47 -14.83 -11.45
CA ASP A 62 22.89 -13.52 -11.13
C ASP A 62 23.82 -12.69 -10.25
N ASP A 63 24.40 -13.31 -9.20
CA ASP A 63 25.41 -12.69 -8.35
C ASP A 63 26.65 -12.31 -9.15
N LEU A 64 27.12 -13.20 -10.04
CA LEU A 64 28.26 -12.94 -10.91
C LEU A 64 28.01 -11.71 -11.81
N MET A 65 26.80 -11.57 -12.36
CA MET A 65 26.41 -10.42 -13.17
C MET A 65 26.19 -9.14 -12.34
N GLY A 66 26.13 -9.25 -11.01
CA GLY A 66 25.70 -8.16 -10.14
C GLY A 66 24.25 -7.75 -10.40
N TYR A 67 23.43 -8.67 -10.90
CA TYR A 67 22.04 -8.45 -11.23
C TYR A 67 21.15 -9.00 -10.11
N THR A 68 20.44 -8.11 -9.44
CA THR A 68 19.42 -8.50 -8.46
C THR A 68 18.05 -8.24 -9.08
N PRO A 69 17.35 -9.28 -9.58
CA PRO A 69 16.02 -9.13 -10.17
C PRO A 69 14.97 -8.71 -9.15
N GLN A 70 15.27 -8.88 -7.86
CA GLN A 70 14.40 -8.60 -6.74
C GLN A 70 14.87 -7.32 -6.03
N MET A 71 13.92 -6.44 -5.73
CA MET A 71 14.15 -5.34 -4.80
C MET A 71 13.88 -5.83 -3.38
N THR A 72 14.68 -5.37 -2.43
CA THR A 72 14.36 -5.57 -1.01
C THR A 72 13.10 -4.79 -0.62
N LYS A 73 12.42 -5.20 0.45
CA LYS A 73 11.26 -4.47 1.00
C LYS A 73 11.55 -2.98 1.21
N GLU A 74 12.72 -2.67 1.76
CA GLU A 74 13.17 -1.29 1.98
C GLU A 74 13.38 -0.52 0.67
N GLU A 75 13.97 -1.14 -0.36
CA GLU A 75 14.11 -0.53 -1.68
C GLU A 75 12.75 -0.28 -2.34
N ILE A 76 11.80 -1.22 -2.21
CA ILE A 76 10.43 -1.08 -2.74
C ILE A 76 9.71 0.07 -2.05
N LYS A 77 9.74 0.10 -0.71
CA LYS A 77 9.15 1.16 0.11
C LYS A 77 9.67 2.54 -0.28
N ASN A 78 10.98 2.70 -0.33
CA ASN A 78 11.60 3.98 -0.70
C ASN A 78 11.27 4.38 -2.15
N GLN A 79 11.18 3.41 -3.05
CA GLN A 79 10.81 3.65 -4.44
C GLN A 79 9.34 4.07 -4.57
N TYR A 80 8.44 3.42 -3.84
CA TYR A 80 7.02 3.76 -3.80
C TYR A 80 6.82 5.20 -3.33
N HIS A 81 7.37 5.56 -2.17
CA HIS A 81 7.20 6.91 -1.59
C HIS A 81 7.77 7.99 -2.51
N ARG A 82 8.95 7.74 -3.10
CA ARG A 82 9.53 8.63 -4.10
C ARG A 82 8.60 8.86 -5.31
N LEU A 83 7.90 7.83 -5.79
CA LEU A 83 6.97 7.95 -6.92
C LEU A 83 5.66 8.63 -6.50
N ALA A 84 5.14 8.32 -5.32
CA ALA A 84 3.96 8.97 -4.75
C ALA A 84 4.15 10.49 -4.66
N ASP A 85 5.31 10.95 -4.16
CA ASP A 85 5.67 12.38 -4.13
C ASP A 85 5.83 12.98 -5.53
N GLN A 86 6.26 12.20 -6.52
CA GLN A 86 6.37 12.64 -7.90
C GLN A 86 5.00 12.82 -8.57
N PHE A 87 3.97 12.06 -8.16
CA PHE A 87 2.62 12.27 -8.67
C PHE A 87 1.99 13.60 -8.21
N SER A 88 2.41 14.15 -7.07
CA SER A 88 1.96 15.48 -6.62
C SER A 88 2.81 16.63 -7.16
N SER A 89 4.10 16.39 -7.45
CA SER A 89 5.06 17.45 -7.80
C SER A 89 5.47 17.53 -9.28
N ARG A 90 5.13 16.53 -10.10
CA ARG A 90 5.52 16.45 -11.52
C ARG A 90 4.33 16.15 -12.42
N PRO A 91 4.43 16.39 -13.75
CA PRO A 91 3.40 16.00 -14.69
C PRO A 91 3.08 14.50 -14.61
N PHE A 92 1.79 14.16 -14.57
CA PHE A 92 1.32 12.78 -14.41
C PHE A 92 1.98 11.82 -15.39
N ASP A 93 2.04 12.18 -16.68
CA ASP A 93 2.57 11.32 -17.74
C ASP A 93 4.08 11.05 -17.59
N GLU A 94 4.85 11.99 -17.02
CA GLU A 94 6.28 11.78 -16.75
C GLU A 94 6.47 10.77 -15.63
N THR A 95 5.74 10.93 -14.52
CA THR A 95 5.80 10.01 -13.38
C THR A 95 5.26 8.64 -13.76
N TYR A 96 4.17 8.58 -14.51
CA TYR A 96 3.59 7.34 -15.01
C TYR A 96 4.56 6.59 -15.94
N SER A 97 5.23 7.28 -16.87
CA SER A 97 6.26 6.67 -17.71
C SER A 97 7.43 6.11 -16.88
N ALA A 98 7.86 6.82 -15.83
CA ALA A 98 8.89 6.32 -14.92
C ALA A 98 8.44 5.05 -14.20
N CYS A 99 7.18 4.98 -13.76
CA CYS A 99 6.58 3.78 -13.18
C CYS A 99 6.65 2.58 -14.15
N SER A 100 6.20 2.75 -15.39
CA SER A 100 6.24 1.68 -16.39
C SER A 100 7.67 1.23 -16.71
N GLN A 101 8.66 2.13 -16.69
CA GLN A 101 10.07 1.76 -16.84
C GLN A 101 10.59 0.89 -15.69
N ILE A 102 10.16 1.19 -14.45
CA ILE A 102 10.51 0.41 -13.26
C ILE A 102 9.87 -0.97 -13.31
N VAL A 103 8.58 -1.04 -13.63
CA VAL A 103 7.84 -2.31 -13.83
C VAL A 103 8.54 -3.18 -14.87
N ARG A 104 8.90 -2.62 -16.03
CA ARG A 104 9.62 -3.36 -17.09
C ARG A 104 11.00 -3.84 -16.64
N LYS A 105 11.69 -3.03 -15.83
CA LYS A 105 13.05 -3.35 -15.34
C LYS A 105 13.03 -4.47 -14.30
N TYR A 106 12.00 -4.54 -13.48
CA TYR A 106 11.89 -5.47 -12.35
C TYR A 106 10.66 -6.37 -12.49
N TYR A 107 10.38 -6.82 -13.70
CA TYR A 107 9.13 -7.51 -14.05
C TYR A 107 8.95 -8.90 -13.41
N CYS A 108 10.04 -9.46 -12.87
CA CYS A 108 10.03 -10.69 -12.08
C CYS A 108 10.00 -10.42 -10.56
N CYS A 109 9.96 -9.15 -10.12
CA CYS A 109 9.85 -8.79 -8.71
C CYS A 109 8.38 -8.63 -8.32
N PHE A 110 7.72 -9.74 -7.99
CA PHE A 110 6.29 -9.74 -7.67
C PHE A 110 5.89 -8.84 -6.50
N PRO A 111 6.66 -8.75 -5.39
CA PRO A 111 6.37 -7.77 -4.34
C PRO A 111 6.36 -6.32 -4.88
N LEU A 112 7.32 -5.97 -5.76
CA LEU A 112 7.33 -4.66 -6.39
C LEU A 112 6.11 -4.49 -7.31
N LEU A 113 5.78 -5.49 -8.13
CA LEU A 113 4.62 -5.40 -9.04
C LEU A 113 3.31 -5.15 -8.26
N LEU A 114 3.12 -5.83 -7.14
CA LEU A 114 2.00 -5.60 -6.24
C LEU A 114 1.98 -4.16 -5.74
N GLN A 115 3.11 -3.64 -5.23
CA GLN A 115 3.20 -2.26 -4.76
C GLN A 115 3.04 -1.22 -5.89
N MET A 116 3.43 -1.55 -7.12
CA MET A 116 3.15 -0.70 -8.29
C MET A 116 1.65 -0.68 -8.64
N ALA A 117 0.94 -1.81 -8.51
CA ALA A 117 -0.52 -1.85 -8.67
C ALA A 117 -1.22 -1.00 -7.60
N VAL A 118 -0.79 -1.10 -6.32
CA VAL A 118 -1.26 -0.25 -5.22
C VAL A 118 -1.01 1.23 -5.52
N LEU A 119 0.18 1.57 -6.02
CA LEU A 119 0.54 2.94 -6.40
C LEU A 119 -0.41 3.49 -7.46
N TYR A 120 -0.68 2.71 -8.51
CA TYR A 120 -1.59 3.06 -9.59
C TYR A 120 -3.02 3.29 -9.09
N ILE A 121 -3.56 2.40 -8.26
CA ILE A 121 -4.89 2.56 -7.67
C ILE A 121 -4.97 3.87 -6.87
N ASN A 122 -4.01 4.09 -5.98
CA ASN A 122 -3.99 5.25 -5.08
C ASN A 122 -3.86 6.59 -5.81
N HIS A 123 -3.23 6.62 -6.99
CA HIS A 123 -2.97 7.86 -7.75
C HIS A 123 -3.80 7.95 -9.04
N SER A 124 -4.66 6.98 -9.32
CA SER A 124 -5.49 6.94 -10.55
C SER A 124 -6.40 8.17 -10.71
N MET A 125 -6.89 8.75 -9.61
CA MET A 125 -7.71 9.98 -9.62
C MET A 125 -6.94 11.23 -10.07
N LEU A 126 -5.60 11.19 -10.05
CA LEU A 126 -4.76 12.28 -10.56
C LEU A 126 -4.52 12.17 -12.08
N ALA A 127 -4.96 11.07 -12.70
CA ALA A 127 -4.81 10.87 -14.13
C ALA A 127 -5.64 11.91 -14.92
N PRO A 128 -5.14 12.39 -16.06
CA PRO A 128 -5.93 13.22 -16.97
C PRO A 128 -7.23 12.54 -17.39
N GLN A 129 -8.23 13.34 -17.77
CA GLN A 129 -9.54 12.85 -18.19
C GLN A 129 -9.39 11.78 -19.30
N GLY A 130 -10.02 10.62 -19.08
CA GLY A 130 -9.96 9.48 -20.00
C GLY A 130 -8.84 8.48 -19.73
N LYS A 131 -7.79 8.84 -18.98
CA LYS A 131 -6.64 7.95 -18.68
C LYS A 131 -6.80 7.13 -17.40
N GLN A 132 -7.70 7.52 -16.50
CA GLN A 132 -7.90 6.81 -15.23
C GLN A 132 -8.19 5.31 -15.43
N LYS A 133 -9.02 4.98 -16.42
CA LYS A 133 -9.36 3.59 -16.73
C LYS A 133 -8.13 2.80 -17.19
N GLU A 134 -7.30 3.40 -18.05
CA GLU A 134 -6.06 2.76 -18.54
C GLU A 134 -5.09 2.44 -17.38
N VAL A 135 -4.96 3.36 -16.41
CA VAL A 135 -4.13 3.17 -15.21
C VAL A 135 -4.65 2.01 -14.35
N LEU A 136 -5.97 1.91 -14.18
CA LEU A 136 -6.60 0.81 -13.45
C LEU A 136 -6.47 -0.53 -14.19
N GLU A 137 -6.58 -0.53 -15.53
CA GLU A 137 -6.35 -1.72 -16.36
C GLU A 137 -4.88 -2.19 -16.27
N GLU A 138 -3.90 -1.28 -16.18
CA GLU A 138 -2.49 -1.65 -15.94
C GLU A 138 -2.30 -2.24 -14.53
N ALA A 139 -2.97 -1.69 -13.50
CA ALA A 139 -2.94 -2.24 -12.15
C ALA A 139 -3.52 -3.68 -12.12
N LEU A 140 -4.63 -3.92 -12.81
CA LEU A 140 -5.22 -5.26 -12.95
C LEU A 140 -4.26 -6.24 -13.62
N ALA A 141 -3.57 -5.83 -14.69
CA ALA A 141 -2.60 -6.68 -15.38
C ALA A 141 -1.43 -7.08 -14.46
N LEU A 142 -0.98 -6.15 -13.61
CA LEU A 142 0.03 -6.45 -12.58
C LEU A 142 -0.51 -7.43 -11.54
N CYS A 143 -1.73 -7.24 -11.03
CA CYS A 143 -2.36 -8.16 -10.08
C CYS A 143 -2.53 -9.57 -10.65
N SER A 144 -3.09 -9.72 -11.86
CA SER A 144 -3.23 -11.01 -12.54
C SER A 144 -1.90 -11.74 -12.65
N ARG A 145 -0.84 -11.03 -13.08
CA ARG A 145 0.51 -11.60 -13.13
C ARG A 145 1.02 -12.06 -11.76
N VAL A 146 0.84 -11.27 -10.71
CA VAL A 146 1.27 -11.66 -9.35
C VAL A 146 0.53 -12.92 -8.90
N LYS A 147 -0.79 -13.01 -9.11
CA LYS A 147 -1.59 -14.19 -8.77
C LYS A 147 -1.18 -15.44 -9.56
N GLU A 148 -0.89 -15.28 -10.84
CA GLU A 148 -0.65 -16.41 -11.75
C GLU A 148 0.79 -16.93 -11.70
N GLU A 149 1.77 -16.06 -11.47
CA GLU A 149 3.19 -16.40 -11.65
C GLU A 149 4.05 -16.31 -10.39
N SER A 150 3.58 -15.70 -9.29
CA SER A 150 4.44 -15.54 -8.10
C SER A 150 4.74 -16.85 -7.37
N GLY A 151 3.80 -17.80 -7.39
CA GLY A 151 3.85 -19.00 -6.55
C GLY A 151 3.72 -18.74 -5.06
N ASP A 152 3.49 -17.48 -4.64
CA ASP A 152 3.34 -17.06 -3.25
C ASP A 152 1.86 -16.86 -2.92
N VAL A 153 1.37 -17.61 -1.94
CA VAL A 153 -0.04 -17.61 -1.54
C VAL A 153 -0.46 -16.28 -0.92
N PHE A 154 0.42 -15.62 -0.16
CA PHE A 154 0.13 -14.35 0.49
C PHE A 154 0.08 -13.22 -0.54
N LEU A 155 1.10 -13.13 -1.41
CA LEU A 155 1.10 -12.15 -2.51
C LEU A 155 -0.09 -12.33 -3.45
N SER A 156 -0.49 -13.57 -3.71
CA SER A 156 -1.67 -13.86 -4.54
C SER A 156 -2.97 -13.38 -3.88
N LYS A 157 -3.11 -13.53 -2.57
CA LYS A 157 -4.25 -13.00 -1.81
C LYS A 157 -4.26 -11.47 -1.79
N ASP A 158 -3.11 -10.85 -1.56
CA ASP A 158 -2.99 -9.39 -1.53
C ASP A 158 -3.29 -8.79 -2.91
N ALA A 159 -2.78 -9.41 -3.98
CA ALA A 159 -3.09 -9.04 -5.36
C ALA A 159 -4.59 -9.16 -5.68
N ALA A 160 -5.28 -10.18 -5.15
CA ALA A 160 -6.73 -10.30 -5.30
C ALA A 160 -7.49 -9.17 -4.59
N MET A 161 -7.04 -8.72 -3.41
CA MET A 161 -7.64 -7.57 -2.72
C MET A 161 -7.46 -6.27 -3.52
N VAL A 162 -6.27 -6.04 -4.06
CA VAL A 162 -5.94 -4.88 -4.91
C VAL A 162 -6.76 -4.92 -6.21
N GLU A 163 -6.89 -6.09 -6.84
CA GLU A 163 -7.73 -6.31 -8.03
C GLU A 163 -9.20 -6.02 -7.77
N ALA A 164 -9.74 -6.49 -6.65
CA ALA A 164 -11.11 -6.18 -6.26
C ALA A 164 -11.35 -4.67 -6.09
N ALA A 165 -10.40 -3.96 -5.48
CA ALA A 165 -10.49 -2.50 -5.34
C ALA A 165 -10.50 -1.81 -6.72
N ALA A 166 -9.66 -2.24 -7.66
CA ALA A 166 -9.66 -1.72 -9.02
C ALA A 166 -10.99 -1.98 -9.75
N HIS A 167 -11.54 -3.20 -9.66
CA HIS A 167 -12.86 -3.53 -10.22
C HIS A 167 -13.99 -2.67 -9.62
N MET A 168 -13.98 -2.44 -8.30
CA MET A 168 -14.95 -1.55 -7.65
C MET A 168 -14.86 -0.12 -8.20
N MET A 169 -13.65 0.41 -8.36
CA MET A 169 -13.42 1.76 -8.93
C MET A 169 -13.87 1.88 -10.39
N MET A 170 -13.83 0.79 -11.15
CA MET A 170 -14.34 0.74 -12.52
C MET A 170 -15.84 0.42 -12.63
N GLY A 171 -16.54 0.28 -11.50
CA GLY A 171 -17.97 -0.07 -11.48
C GLY A 171 -18.24 -1.50 -11.96
N GLN A 172 -17.33 -2.45 -11.67
CA GLN A 172 -17.41 -3.85 -12.07
C GLN A 172 -17.60 -4.78 -10.86
N PRO A 173 -18.72 -4.67 -10.11
CA PRO A 173 -18.92 -5.45 -8.88
C PRO A 173 -19.03 -6.96 -9.10
N GLN A 174 -19.47 -7.39 -10.29
CA GLN A 174 -19.55 -8.82 -10.62
C GLN A 174 -18.18 -9.51 -10.62
N GLU A 175 -17.12 -8.81 -11.05
CA GLU A 175 -15.76 -9.36 -11.04
C GLU A 175 -15.24 -9.60 -9.63
N VAL A 176 -15.64 -8.75 -8.67
CA VAL A 176 -15.33 -8.94 -7.24
C VAL A 176 -15.95 -10.24 -6.71
N LEU A 177 -17.20 -10.52 -7.08
CA LEU A 177 -17.88 -11.76 -6.71
C LEU A 177 -17.29 -12.98 -7.43
N HIS A 178 -16.84 -12.83 -8.68
CA HIS A 178 -16.12 -13.89 -9.38
C HIS A 178 -14.79 -14.22 -8.68
N LEU A 179 -14.08 -13.20 -8.21
CA LEU A 179 -12.78 -13.33 -7.56
C LEU A 179 -12.85 -14.01 -6.19
N PHE A 180 -13.80 -13.62 -5.34
CA PHE A 180 -13.90 -14.14 -3.97
C PHE A 180 -14.95 -15.25 -3.79
N GLY A 181 -15.86 -15.39 -4.74
CA GLY A 181 -17.06 -16.20 -4.61
C GLY A 181 -18.12 -15.55 -3.71
N GLU A 182 -19.32 -16.12 -3.73
CA GLU A 182 -20.46 -15.60 -2.96
C GLU A 182 -20.65 -16.32 -1.61
N THR A 183 -19.81 -17.32 -1.30
CA THR A 183 -19.93 -18.10 -0.06
C THR A 183 -19.19 -17.42 1.07
N LEU A 184 -19.92 -16.93 2.06
CA LEU A 184 -19.35 -16.38 3.29
C LEU A 184 -18.67 -17.50 4.11
N ARG A 185 -17.41 -17.29 4.47
CA ARG A 185 -16.64 -18.19 5.35
C ARG A 185 -16.27 -17.45 6.63
N PRO A 186 -16.16 -18.17 7.77
CA PRO A 186 -15.60 -17.57 8.98
C PRO A 186 -14.20 -17.03 8.73
N ILE A 187 -13.89 -15.87 9.32
CA ILE A 187 -12.55 -15.29 9.29
C ILE A 187 -11.61 -16.19 10.10
N PRO A 188 -10.51 -16.70 9.52
CA PRO A 188 -9.51 -17.47 10.26
C PRO A 188 -8.88 -16.65 11.39
N GLN A 189 -8.68 -17.27 12.56
CA GLN A 189 -8.06 -16.65 13.74
C GLN A 189 -6.55 -16.99 13.83
N GLU A 190 -5.82 -16.76 12.74
CA GLU A 190 -4.41 -17.14 12.62
C GLU A 190 -3.52 -16.37 13.60
N THR A 191 -3.73 -15.05 13.72
CA THR A 191 -2.97 -14.16 14.62
C THR A 191 -3.19 -14.53 16.09
N GLU A 192 -4.41 -14.89 16.47
CA GLU A 192 -4.73 -15.32 17.84
C GLU A 192 -4.07 -16.67 18.15
N CYS A 193 -4.02 -17.59 17.18
CA CYS A 193 -3.28 -18.85 17.33
C CYS A 193 -1.77 -18.59 17.49
N MET A 194 -1.20 -17.68 16.71
CA MET A 194 0.21 -17.27 16.84
C MET A 194 0.50 -16.66 18.21
N ALA A 195 -0.38 -15.78 18.70
CA ALA A 195 -0.24 -15.20 20.02
C ALA A 195 -0.21 -16.26 21.13
N GLN A 196 -1.13 -17.23 21.09
CA GLN A 196 -1.14 -18.34 22.04
C GLN A 196 0.15 -19.16 21.98
N ALA A 197 0.65 -19.46 20.78
CA ALA A 197 1.91 -20.16 20.60
C ALA A 197 3.10 -19.40 21.20
N TYR A 198 3.18 -18.07 20.98
CA TYR A 198 4.20 -17.24 21.60
C TYR A 198 4.14 -17.27 23.13
N LEU A 199 2.93 -17.15 23.69
CA LEU A 199 2.72 -17.20 25.14
C LEU A 199 3.13 -18.56 25.73
N MET A 200 2.80 -19.68 25.06
CA MET A 200 3.21 -21.02 25.48
C MET A 200 4.75 -21.22 25.46
N MET A 201 5.45 -20.49 24.60
CA MET A 201 6.92 -20.47 24.55
C MET A 201 7.55 -19.47 25.53
N GLY A 202 6.76 -18.77 26.35
CA GLY A 202 7.23 -17.72 27.26
C GLY A 202 7.62 -16.41 26.56
N LYS A 203 7.24 -16.23 25.29
CA LYS A 203 7.53 -15.04 24.48
C LYS A 203 6.41 -14.00 24.63
N THR A 204 6.29 -13.43 25.83
CA THR A 204 5.17 -12.57 26.22
C THR A 204 5.03 -11.33 25.34
N ASP A 205 6.13 -10.68 24.96
CA ASP A 205 6.08 -9.45 24.16
C ASP A 205 5.53 -9.72 22.75
N GLN A 206 6.00 -10.79 22.10
CA GLN A 206 5.49 -11.21 20.78
C GLN A 206 4.01 -11.63 20.85
N GLY A 207 3.61 -12.27 21.95
CA GLY A 207 2.20 -12.62 22.19
C GLY A 207 1.32 -11.38 22.37
N ARG A 208 1.81 -10.35 23.08
CA ARG A 208 1.09 -9.08 23.28
C ARG A 208 0.95 -8.31 21.97
N GLU A 209 2.04 -8.15 21.22
CA GLU A 209 2.04 -7.50 19.90
C GLU A 209 1.00 -8.18 18.97
N ALA A 210 1.01 -9.50 18.88
CA ALA A 210 0.06 -10.25 18.05
C ALA A 210 -1.40 -10.04 18.50
N LEU A 211 -1.69 -10.07 19.80
CA LEU A 211 -3.06 -9.81 20.29
C LEU A 211 -3.52 -8.38 20.02
N GLN A 212 -2.67 -7.39 20.27
CA GLN A 212 -3.03 -5.99 19.99
C GLN A 212 -3.20 -5.74 18.50
N ALA A 213 -2.33 -6.30 17.65
CA ALA A 213 -2.49 -6.24 16.20
C ALA A 213 -3.82 -6.87 15.74
N ALA A 214 -4.23 -8.00 16.33
CA ALA A 214 -5.52 -8.63 16.04
C ALA A 214 -6.70 -7.73 16.47
N ILE A 215 -6.67 -7.20 17.71
CA ILE A 215 -7.71 -6.31 18.22
C ILE A 215 -7.83 -5.06 17.35
N TYR A 216 -6.71 -4.45 16.96
CA TYR A 216 -6.66 -3.27 16.12
C TYR A 216 -7.30 -3.51 14.74
N GLN A 217 -6.96 -4.63 14.10
CA GLN A 217 -7.55 -5.02 12.81
C GLN A 217 -9.05 -5.28 12.92
N HIS A 218 -9.50 -6.01 13.96
CA HIS A 218 -10.92 -6.28 14.19
C HIS A 218 -11.71 -5.00 14.48
N LEU A 219 -11.13 -4.06 15.22
CA LEU A 219 -11.73 -2.77 15.50
C LEU A 219 -11.95 -1.95 14.22
N ILE A 220 -10.93 -1.84 13.37
CA ILE A 220 -11.04 -1.12 12.08
C ILE A 220 -12.06 -1.79 11.16
N ALA A 221 -12.05 -3.13 11.09
CA ALA A 221 -13.01 -3.87 10.30
C ALA A 221 -14.45 -3.69 10.82
N LEU A 222 -14.64 -3.72 12.15
CA LEU A 222 -15.93 -3.48 12.78
C LEU A 222 -16.48 -2.09 12.43
N GLU A 223 -15.66 -1.05 12.57
CA GLU A 223 -16.00 0.32 12.20
C GLU A 223 -16.40 0.46 10.73
N GLY A 224 -15.55 -0.01 9.82
CA GLY A 224 -15.83 0.04 8.39
C GLY A 224 -17.11 -0.71 8.00
N ASN A 225 -17.34 -1.89 8.60
CA ASN A 225 -18.54 -2.67 8.37
C ASN A 225 -19.80 -1.98 8.90
N MET A 226 -19.77 -1.34 10.07
CA MET A 226 -20.90 -0.57 10.59
C MET A 226 -21.18 0.67 9.74
N ALA A 227 -20.15 1.37 9.27
CA ALA A 227 -20.29 2.50 8.36
C ALA A 227 -20.94 2.07 7.04
N GLN A 228 -20.50 0.96 6.46
CA GLN A 228 -21.10 0.39 5.26
C GLN A 228 -22.53 -0.10 5.49
N LEU A 229 -22.82 -0.62 6.70
CA LEU A 229 -24.17 -1.07 7.07
C LEU A 229 -25.17 0.09 7.07
N LEU A 230 -24.74 1.31 7.42
CA LEU A 230 -25.59 2.51 7.36
C LEU A 230 -26.06 2.84 5.94
N THR A 231 -25.33 2.41 4.90
CA THR A 231 -25.68 2.77 3.51
C THR A 231 -26.69 1.84 2.87
N LEU A 232 -27.07 0.75 3.54
CA LEU A 232 -28.01 -0.21 2.96
C LEU A 232 -29.43 0.38 2.88
N PRO A 233 -30.18 0.10 1.81
CA PRO A 233 -31.56 0.56 1.66
C PRO A 233 -32.51 -0.09 2.68
N ASP A 234 -33.72 0.43 2.76
CA ASP A 234 -34.86 -0.13 3.51
C ASP A 234 -34.64 -0.30 5.02
N GLN A 235 -33.79 0.53 5.62
CA GLN A 235 -33.63 0.58 7.07
C GLN A 235 -34.64 1.52 7.73
N SER A 236 -35.19 1.09 8.87
CA SER A 236 -36.01 1.98 9.68
C SER A 236 -35.16 3.06 10.36
N PRO A 237 -35.72 4.24 10.67
CA PRO A 237 -35.00 5.29 11.39
C PRO A 237 -34.38 4.80 12.72
N GLU A 238 -35.09 3.94 13.47
CA GLU A 238 -34.60 3.39 14.73
C GLU A 238 -33.40 2.47 14.53
N ARG A 239 -33.38 1.71 13.41
CA ARG A 239 -32.26 0.84 13.08
C ARG A 239 -31.01 1.64 12.71
N LEU A 240 -31.18 2.70 11.92
CA LEU A 240 -30.08 3.62 11.56
C LEU A 240 -29.49 4.27 12.82
N ASP A 241 -30.34 4.69 13.74
CA ASP A 241 -29.92 5.30 15.00
C ASP A 241 -29.20 4.32 15.91
N GLU A 242 -29.64 3.06 15.96
CA GLU A 242 -28.94 2.01 16.69
C GLU A 242 -27.55 1.71 16.10
N ILE A 243 -27.44 1.63 14.77
CA ILE A 243 -26.14 1.40 14.11
C ILE A 243 -25.21 2.58 14.36
N LEU A 244 -25.69 3.81 14.19
CA LEU A 244 -24.90 5.02 14.42
C LEU A 244 -24.46 5.14 15.88
N SER A 245 -25.35 4.86 16.83
CA SER A 245 -25.05 4.86 18.26
C SER A 245 -23.92 3.89 18.60
N ARG A 246 -23.95 2.67 18.05
CA ARG A 246 -22.88 1.68 18.26
C ARG A 246 -21.57 2.08 17.60
N LEU A 247 -21.64 2.60 16.37
CA LEU A 247 -20.47 3.10 15.64
C LEU A 247 -19.78 4.20 16.45
N LEU A 248 -20.51 5.23 16.86
CA LEU A 248 -19.94 6.33 17.63
C LEU A 248 -19.47 5.89 19.02
N GLY A 249 -20.20 4.96 19.67
CA GLY A 249 -19.82 4.44 20.99
C GLY A 249 -18.53 3.61 20.97
N VAL A 250 -18.32 2.78 19.94
CA VAL A 250 -17.05 2.04 19.77
C VAL A 250 -15.91 3.01 19.46
N ALA A 251 -16.15 3.98 18.56
CA ALA A 251 -15.17 5.00 18.24
C ALA A 251 -14.74 5.85 19.44
N GLU A 252 -15.67 6.21 20.32
CA GLU A 252 -15.39 6.93 21.56
C GLU A 252 -14.55 6.08 22.54
N LEU A 253 -14.91 4.81 22.74
CA LEU A 253 -14.22 3.91 23.68
C LEU A 253 -12.75 3.66 23.31
N PHE A 254 -12.41 3.67 22.02
CA PHE A 254 -11.06 3.44 21.51
C PHE A 254 -10.40 4.72 20.98
N GLU A 255 -10.97 5.90 21.25
CA GLU A 255 -10.44 7.20 20.82
C GLU A 255 -10.07 7.25 19.33
N LEU A 256 -10.92 6.68 18.45
CA LEU A 256 -10.61 6.48 17.03
C LEU A 256 -10.37 7.77 16.25
N GLU A 257 -10.90 8.90 16.72
CA GLU A 257 -10.57 10.22 16.18
C GLU A 257 -9.05 10.48 16.16
N ARG A 258 -8.31 9.90 17.11
CA ARG A 258 -6.86 10.01 17.25
C ARG A 258 -6.13 8.76 16.82
N LEU A 259 -6.63 7.59 17.22
CA LEU A 259 -5.96 6.32 16.94
C LEU A 259 -5.97 5.97 15.45
N HIS A 260 -7.07 6.26 14.75
CA HIS A 260 -7.19 5.97 13.32
C HIS A 260 -8.06 7.01 12.58
N PRO A 261 -7.61 8.28 12.48
CA PRO A 261 -8.41 9.38 11.96
C PRO A 261 -8.96 9.14 10.54
N ASN A 262 -8.23 8.39 9.70
CA ASN A 262 -8.74 8.05 8.35
C ASN A 262 -10.01 7.20 8.38
N VAL A 263 -10.10 6.18 9.25
CA VAL A 263 -11.29 5.31 9.35
C VAL A 263 -12.44 6.13 9.91
N MET A 264 -12.19 6.92 10.96
CA MET A 264 -13.21 7.75 11.58
C MET A 264 -13.76 8.81 10.61
N ALA A 265 -12.90 9.45 9.81
CA ALA A 265 -13.33 10.40 8.78
C ALA A 265 -14.15 9.72 7.67
N GLN A 266 -13.77 8.51 7.24
CA GLN A 266 -14.56 7.76 6.26
C GLN A 266 -15.93 7.37 6.82
N SER A 267 -16.00 6.91 8.08
CA SER A 267 -17.25 6.59 8.76
C SER A 267 -18.16 7.82 8.89
N ALA A 268 -17.62 8.95 9.34
CA ALA A 268 -18.37 10.20 9.48
C ALA A 268 -18.91 10.70 8.13
N LEU A 269 -18.09 10.69 7.07
CA LEU A 269 -18.52 11.10 5.74
C LEU A 269 -19.60 10.17 5.16
N THR A 270 -19.45 8.85 5.37
CA THR A 270 -20.44 7.85 4.95
C THR A 270 -21.78 8.07 5.65
N ALA A 271 -21.76 8.29 6.96
CA ALA A 271 -22.97 8.62 7.71
C ALA A 271 -23.62 9.93 7.23
N ALA A 272 -22.81 10.96 6.95
CA ALA A 272 -23.31 12.22 6.39
C ALA A 272 -24.02 12.02 5.04
N HIS A 273 -23.46 11.19 4.15
CA HIS A 273 -24.11 10.83 2.88
C HIS A 273 -25.44 10.12 3.10
N THR A 274 -25.47 9.13 4.00
CA THR A 274 -26.71 8.39 4.32
C THR A 274 -27.79 9.35 4.79
N PHE A 275 -27.49 10.25 5.74
CA PHE A 275 -28.49 11.19 6.24
C PHE A 275 -28.88 12.27 5.23
N CYS A 276 -27.99 12.65 4.31
CA CYS A 276 -28.37 13.48 3.17
C CYS A 276 -29.38 12.77 2.25
N GLY A 277 -29.15 11.49 1.93
CA GLY A 277 -30.07 10.69 1.13
C GLY A 277 -31.45 10.49 1.78
N LEU A 278 -31.52 10.58 3.11
CA LEU A 278 -32.75 10.53 3.91
C LEU A 278 -33.36 11.90 4.19
N GLU A 279 -32.83 12.97 3.58
CA GLU A 279 -33.20 14.37 3.80
C GLU A 279 -33.10 14.84 5.28
N ASN A 280 -32.36 14.10 6.12
CA ASN A 280 -32.11 14.45 7.52
C ASN A 280 -30.91 15.39 7.63
N ARG A 281 -31.15 16.67 7.36
CA ARG A 281 -30.11 17.71 7.35
C ARG A 281 -29.39 17.87 8.68
N GLU A 282 -30.11 17.74 9.79
CA GLU A 282 -29.55 17.91 11.13
C GLU A 282 -28.46 16.87 11.42
N LYS A 283 -28.77 15.58 11.26
CA LYS A 283 -27.79 14.51 11.47
C LYS A 283 -26.66 14.55 10.44
N ALA A 284 -26.97 14.90 9.19
CA ALA A 284 -25.93 15.05 8.17
C ALA A 284 -24.90 16.12 8.54
N LEU A 285 -25.36 17.30 9.01
CA LEU A 285 -24.48 18.37 9.47
C LEU A 285 -23.68 17.94 10.71
N GLN A 286 -24.28 17.26 11.68
CA GLN A 286 -23.56 16.72 12.84
C GLN A 286 -22.43 15.76 12.43
N MET A 287 -22.66 14.88 11.45
CA MET A 287 -21.63 13.97 10.95
C MET A 287 -20.53 14.71 10.18
N LEU A 288 -20.85 15.79 9.46
CA LEU A 288 -19.84 16.64 8.82
C LEU A 288 -19.02 17.44 9.85
N GLU A 289 -19.61 17.88 10.95
CA GLU A 289 -18.85 18.49 12.04
C GLU A 289 -17.87 17.50 12.67
N LEU A 290 -18.30 16.25 12.88
CA LEU A 290 -17.42 15.18 13.33
C LEU A 290 -16.29 14.91 12.33
N TYR A 291 -16.58 14.89 11.03
CA TYR A 291 -15.56 14.77 9.98
C TYR A 291 -14.47 15.85 10.11
N VAL A 292 -14.88 17.11 10.30
CA VAL A 292 -13.96 18.24 10.46
C VAL A 292 -13.15 18.11 11.76
N LYS A 293 -13.78 17.73 12.87
CA LYS A 293 -13.10 17.49 14.16
C LYS A 293 -12.02 16.41 14.05
N VAL A 294 -12.31 15.32 13.33
CA VAL A 294 -11.33 14.26 13.07
C VAL A 294 -10.16 14.77 12.23
N CYS A 295 -10.42 15.65 11.25
CA CYS A 295 -9.39 16.27 10.42
C CYS A 295 -8.33 17.06 11.22
N GLU A 296 -8.67 17.55 12.42
CA GLU A 296 -7.73 18.22 13.32
C GLU A 296 -6.63 17.28 13.85
N HIS A 297 -6.89 15.97 13.86
CA HIS A 297 -6.04 14.94 14.44
C HIS A 297 -5.24 14.13 13.39
N PHE A 298 -5.34 14.45 12.10
CA PHE A 298 -4.68 13.69 11.03
C PHE A 298 -3.15 13.81 11.00
N ALA A 299 -2.57 14.86 11.59
CA ALA A 299 -1.13 15.07 11.59
C ALA A 299 -0.49 14.48 12.87
N PRO A 300 0.59 13.69 12.77
CA PRO A 300 1.25 13.24 11.54
C PRO A 300 0.44 12.16 10.78
N PHE A 301 0.53 12.17 9.44
CA PHE A 301 -0.18 11.22 8.55
C PHE A 301 0.46 9.82 8.55
N THR A 302 0.56 9.23 9.74
CA THR A 302 1.18 7.94 9.99
C THR A 302 0.31 7.12 10.91
N LEU A 303 0.26 5.81 10.70
CA LEU A 303 -0.34 4.88 11.66
C LEU A 303 0.53 4.80 12.91
N HIS A 304 -0.13 4.70 14.06
CA HIS A 304 0.51 4.58 15.37
C HIS A 304 -0.39 3.84 16.36
N GLY A 305 0.21 3.33 17.43
CA GLY A 305 -0.47 2.87 18.63
C GLY A 305 -0.85 4.01 19.58
N ASP A 306 -1.40 3.66 20.73
CA ASP A 306 -1.73 4.59 21.82
C ASP A 306 -1.44 3.94 23.19
N ALA A 307 -2.01 4.48 24.26
CA ALA A 307 -1.82 3.95 25.61
C ALA A 307 -2.40 2.52 25.79
N PHE A 308 -3.39 2.13 24.99
CA PHE A 308 -3.93 0.78 24.97
C PHE A 308 -3.19 -0.11 23.97
N PHE A 309 -2.98 0.38 22.75
CA PHE A 309 -2.20 -0.27 21.69
C PHE A 309 -0.69 0.04 21.82
N ASP A 310 -0.13 -0.21 23.00
CA ASP A 310 1.24 0.16 23.36
C ASP A 310 2.34 -0.67 22.67
N SER A 311 1.96 -1.68 21.89
CA SER A 311 2.86 -2.68 21.30
C SER A 311 2.68 -2.88 19.80
N ILE A 312 1.89 -2.05 19.11
CA ILE A 312 1.61 -2.25 17.67
C ILE A 312 2.55 -1.50 16.72
N ASP A 313 3.30 -0.50 17.20
CA ASP A 313 4.18 0.31 16.35
C ASP A 313 5.22 -0.51 15.56
N PRO A 314 5.88 -1.55 16.13
CA PRO A 314 6.78 -2.41 15.36
C PRO A 314 6.07 -3.16 14.24
N TRP A 315 4.85 -3.65 14.48
CA TRP A 315 4.03 -4.33 13.48
C TRP A 315 3.60 -3.37 12.36
N LEU A 316 3.18 -2.15 12.69
CA LEU A 316 2.84 -1.11 11.71
C LEU A 316 4.07 -0.71 10.86
N ALA A 317 5.26 -0.65 11.47
CA ALA A 317 6.49 -0.36 10.76
C ALA A 317 6.90 -1.49 9.78
N ASP A 318 6.44 -2.71 10.01
CA ASP A 318 6.66 -3.87 9.14
C ASP A 318 5.61 -4.01 8.03
N PHE A 319 4.77 -3.00 7.78
CA PHE A 319 3.97 -2.99 6.55
C PHE A 319 4.86 -2.78 5.31
N ASP A 320 4.39 -3.17 4.13
CA ASP A 320 5.17 -3.03 2.88
C ASP A 320 5.57 -1.59 2.58
N LEU A 321 4.71 -0.63 2.93
CA LEU A 321 4.97 0.80 2.82
C LEU A 321 5.42 1.44 4.15
N GLY A 322 5.58 0.64 5.20
CA GLY A 322 5.68 1.09 6.58
C GLY A 322 4.40 1.74 7.09
N ASN A 323 4.49 2.49 8.18
CA ASN A 323 3.35 3.15 8.80
C ASN A 323 2.98 4.50 8.15
N GLN A 324 3.62 4.88 7.05
CA GLN A 324 3.36 6.14 6.35
C GLN A 324 2.16 6.02 5.41
N ALA A 325 1.42 7.12 5.23
CA ALA A 325 0.31 7.13 4.29
C ALA A 325 0.76 6.85 2.83
N PRO A 326 -0.06 6.16 2.02
CA PRO A 326 0.30 5.75 0.67
C PRO A 326 0.26 6.87 -0.38
N ARG A 327 -0.09 8.09 0.02
CA ARG A 327 -0.17 9.30 -0.80
C ARG A 327 0.49 10.44 -0.04
N SER A 328 1.01 11.44 -0.75
CA SER A 328 1.61 12.60 -0.12
C SER A 328 0.58 13.39 0.70
N GLU A 329 1.05 14.06 1.76
CA GLU A 329 0.21 14.87 2.66
C GLU A 329 -0.61 15.93 1.89
N GLU A 330 -0.02 16.55 0.87
CA GLU A 330 -0.69 17.52 0.01
C GLU A 330 -1.90 16.90 -0.71
N VAL A 331 -1.73 15.71 -1.28
CA VAL A 331 -2.81 14.98 -1.98
C VAL A 331 -3.89 14.54 -1.00
N ILE A 332 -3.52 14.11 0.21
CA ILE A 332 -4.47 13.72 1.25
C ILE A 332 -5.31 14.92 1.67
N LYS A 333 -4.68 16.04 2.05
CA LYS A 333 -5.37 17.28 2.44
C LYS A 333 -6.34 17.76 1.37
N LYS A 334 -5.88 17.79 0.10
CA LYS A 334 -6.74 18.16 -1.03
C LYS A 334 -7.92 17.21 -1.18
N SER A 335 -7.70 15.89 -1.05
CA SER A 335 -8.76 14.89 -1.14
C SER A 335 -9.80 15.07 -0.02
N LEU A 336 -9.37 15.33 1.22
CA LEU A 336 -10.26 15.55 2.35
C LEU A 336 -11.18 16.77 2.13
N ILE A 337 -10.64 17.87 1.58
CA ILE A 337 -11.44 19.05 1.23
C ILE A 337 -12.41 18.74 0.09
N GLN A 338 -11.93 18.11 -0.99
CA GLN A 338 -12.73 17.78 -2.17
C GLN A 338 -13.88 16.82 -1.86
N ASN A 339 -13.69 15.90 -0.91
CA ASN A 339 -14.71 14.96 -0.44
C ASN A 339 -15.95 15.66 0.15
N ILE A 340 -15.84 16.93 0.54
CA ILE A 340 -16.99 17.75 0.95
C ILE A 340 -17.42 18.70 -0.16
N GLU A 341 -16.50 19.48 -0.74
CA GLU A 341 -16.85 20.55 -1.69
C GLU A 341 -17.41 20.05 -3.03
N GLN A 342 -16.89 18.93 -3.52
CA GLN A 342 -17.20 18.43 -4.87
C GLN A 342 -18.10 17.20 -4.83
N ASN A 343 -18.79 16.99 -3.72
CA ASN A 343 -19.53 15.76 -3.46
C ASN A 343 -21.03 15.93 -3.74
N PRO A 344 -21.57 15.28 -4.80
CA PRO A 344 -22.98 15.42 -5.16
C PRO A 344 -23.94 14.94 -4.07
N ALA A 345 -23.52 14.01 -3.22
CA ALA A 345 -24.35 13.48 -2.13
C ALA A 345 -24.67 14.54 -1.06
N LEU A 346 -23.86 15.60 -0.97
CA LEU A 346 -24.03 16.69 0.00
C LEU A 346 -24.79 17.90 -0.58
N SER A 347 -25.29 17.80 -1.83
CA SER A 347 -25.95 18.90 -2.54
C SER A 347 -27.13 19.52 -1.79
N ILE A 348 -27.85 18.76 -0.96
CA ILE A 348 -28.97 19.30 -0.16
C ILE A 348 -28.54 20.28 0.94
N LEU A 349 -27.24 20.31 1.26
CA LEU A 349 -26.66 21.13 2.33
C LEU A 349 -25.90 22.35 1.81
N THR A 350 -25.54 22.40 0.52
CA THR A 350 -24.59 23.40 -0.01
C THR A 350 -25.02 24.85 0.20
N ASP A 351 -26.33 25.10 0.22
CA ASP A 351 -26.88 26.45 0.40
C ASP A 351 -27.07 26.85 1.88
N THR A 352 -26.75 25.96 2.82
CA THR A 352 -26.92 26.22 4.25
C THR A 352 -25.73 26.98 4.85
N PRO A 353 -25.96 28.00 5.70
CA PRO A 353 -24.87 28.71 6.39
C PRO A 353 -23.97 27.80 7.23
N GLU A 354 -24.53 26.75 7.83
CA GLU A 354 -23.84 25.75 8.63
C GLU A 354 -22.83 24.97 7.78
N PHE A 355 -23.24 24.49 6.61
CA PHE A 355 -22.35 23.79 5.69
C PHE A 355 -21.20 24.68 5.21
N GLN A 356 -21.47 25.94 4.87
CA GLN A 356 -20.43 26.88 4.46
C GLN A 356 -19.43 27.15 5.60
N THR A 357 -19.91 27.18 6.85
CA THR A 357 -19.06 27.29 8.04
C THR A 357 -18.17 26.06 8.22
N ILE A 358 -18.73 24.85 8.05
CA ILE A 358 -18.00 23.58 8.10
C ILE A 358 -16.88 23.54 7.05
N VAL A 359 -17.18 23.88 5.79
CA VAL A 359 -16.19 23.93 4.70
C VAL A 359 -15.07 24.93 5.03
N THR A 360 -15.42 26.11 5.53
CA THR A 360 -14.44 27.14 5.90
C THR A 360 -13.50 26.66 7.01
N LYS A 361 -14.05 26.01 8.05
CA LYS A 361 -13.26 25.41 9.14
C LYS A 361 -12.31 24.33 8.61
N LEU A 362 -12.81 23.43 7.76
CA LEU A 362 -12.01 22.35 7.19
C LEU A 362 -10.80 22.89 6.41
N LYS A 363 -11.01 23.91 5.56
CA LYS A 363 -9.93 24.56 4.82
C LYS A 363 -8.90 25.20 5.75
N ALA A 364 -9.36 25.86 6.82
CA ALA A 364 -8.47 26.46 7.80
C ALA A 364 -7.59 25.42 8.52
N ILE A 365 -8.14 24.25 8.85
CA ILE A 365 -7.42 23.14 9.49
C ILE A 365 -6.39 22.52 8.53
N LEU A 366 -6.79 22.27 7.28
CA LEU A 366 -5.96 21.55 6.31
C LEU A 366 -5.05 22.44 5.48
N GLY A 367 -5.11 23.77 5.66
CA GLY A 367 -4.30 24.73 4.90
C GLY A 367 -4.75 24.94 3.46
N GLY A 368 -6.03 24.72 3.16
CA GLY A 368 -6.62 25.06 1.86
C GLY A 368 -6.88 26.57 1.76
N ASN A 369 -6.41 27.20 0.68
CA ASN A 369 -6.76 28.59 0.34
C ASN A 369 -8.17 28.71 -0.24
#